data_AF-A0A2T6G9N3-F1
#
_entry.id   AF-A0A2T6G9N3-F1
#
_cell.length_a   1.000
_cell.length_b   1.000
_cell.length_c   1.000
_cell.angle_alpha   90.00
_cell.angle_beta   90.00
_cell.angle_gamma   90.00
#
_symmetry.space_group_name_H-M   'P 1'
#
loop_
_entity.id
_entity.type
_entity.pdbx_description
1 polymer ?
#
loop_
_entity_poly.entity_id
_entity_poly.type
_entity_poly.pdbx_seq_one_letter_code
_entity_poly.pdbx_strand_id
1 'polypeptide(L)'
;MAESITILVIVLTLYTLIPTFLMRVFSLGAYPKENTEHGIALTFDDGPDPKYTPILLDLLARHGVKATFFVLGSKAKRYPELILRMHNEGHLIGVHNYVHRTNALMMPWKVRKQINRTAEVIEKITGKSPQFYRPPWGVVNIFDFFLSRRFRIVLWSLIVGDWLNRTGKDKIKQRLFAQLQSGSVIVLHDSGDTLGADPDAPKLMIAALDEFLKETARRGFTFVRIDERFPLNEPEDRLSADRPKRKRWIAAVWLQWERFFQWLLHVRPIDPCNALLQFRLCRYHGKRIPLNDGQFIEPGDRVMELHLDNATLLDFGTKTRSTMQLAVQLIRAMERCLPHVSERLASDPTLHDVKGLYGVSIIHRGASQLGFTVSDLPKGIFYFAPSFIYGGCCTSSTRRASGDWTRRPRC
;
A
#
# COMPACT_ATOMS: atom_id res chain seq x y z
N MET A 1 -0.62 19.77 -25.78
CA MET A 1 -1.84 19.22 -25.16
C MET A 1 -1.92 17.70 -25.29
N ALA A 2 -1.78 17.13 -26.50
CA ALA A 2 -1.85 15.67 -26.71
C ALA A 2 -0.82 14.89 -25.88
N GLU A 3 0.44 15.34 -25.81
CA GLU A 3 1.49 14.66 -25.03
C GLU A 3 1.21 14.65 -23.52
N SER A 4 0.73 15.76 -22.96
CA SER A 4 0.37 15.86 -21.54
C SER A 4 -0.82 14.96 -21.17
N ILE A 5 -1.78 14.80 -22.09
CA ILE A 5 -2.91 13.88 -21.92
C ILE A 5 -2.42 12.43 -21.96
N THR A 6 -1.55 12.09 -22.91
CA THR A 6 -0.96 10.75 -23.01
C THR A 6 -0.17 10.37 -21.76
N ILE A 7 0.68 11.27 -21.25
CA ILE A 7 1.42 11.06 -20.00
C ILE A 7 0.46 10.86 -18.83
N LEU A 8 -0.58 11.69 -18.71
CA LEU A 8 -1.58 11.55 -17.65
C LEU A 8 -2.29 10.19 -17.72
N VAL A 9 -2.72 9.76 -18.92
CA VAL A 9 -3.38 8.45 -19.11
C VAL A 9 -2.45 7.31 -18.73
N ILE A 10 -1.18 7.36 -19.12
CA ILE A 10 -0.17 6.37 -18.75
C ILE A 10 0.00 6.34 -17.24
N VAL A 11 0.19 7.49 -16.59
CA VAL A 11 0.34 7.59 -15.12
C VAL A 11 -0.89 7.01 -14.41
N LEU A 12 -2.11 7.38 -14.81
CA LEU A 12 -3.35 6.87 -14.20
C LEU A 12 -3.53 5.36 -14.40
N THR A 13 -3.15 4.87 -15.58
CA THR A 13 -3.21 3.44 -15.90
C THR A 13 -2.31 2.64 -14.96
N LEU A 14 -1.09 3.11 -14.76
CA LEU A 14 -0.09 2.44 -13.94
C LEU A 14 -0.36 2.62 -12.44
N TYR A 15 -0.86 3.79 -12.05
CA TYR A 15 -1.16 4.15 -10.67
C TYR A 15 -2.39 3.44 -10.12
N THR A 16 -3.44 3.25 -10.92
CA THR A 16 -4.76 2.76 -10.45
C THR A 16 -5.33 1.63 -11.28
N LEU A 17 -5.38 1.76 -12.62
CA LEU A 17 -6.11 0.77 -13.45
C LEU A 17 -5.46 -0.60 -13.39
N ILE A 18 -4.14 -0.69 -13.59
CA ILE A 18 -3.40 -1.95 -13.50
C ILE A 18 -3.46 -2.52 -12.08
N PRO A 19 -3.12 -1.77 -11.00
CA PRO A 19 -3.31 -2.25 -9.62
C PRO A 19 -4.70 -2.81 -9.33
N THR A 20 -5.75 -2.08 -9.73
CA THR A 20 -7.14 -2.50 -9.52
C THR A 20 -7.46 -3.76 -10.33
N PHE A 21 -7.07 -3.80 -11.61
CA PHE A 21 -7.25 -4.98 -12.44
C PHE A 21 -6.54 -6.20 -11.85
N LEU A 22 -5.26 -6.02 -11.45
CA LEU A 22 -4.45 -7.07 -10.86
C LEU A 22 -5.08 -7.63 -9.57
N MET A 23 -5.58 -6.74 -8.70
CA MET A 23 -6.23 -7.15 -7.47
C MET A 23 -7.58 -7.84 -7.71
N ARG A 24 -8.40 -7.37 -8.66
CA ARG A 24 -9.72 -7.95 -8.95
C ARG A 24 -9.65 -9.28 -9.69
N VAL A 25 -8.73 -9.41 -10.66
CA VAL A 25 -8.60 -10.60 -11.50
C VAL A 25 -7.74 -11.67 -10.84
N PHE A 26 -6.63 -11.27 -10.21
CA PHE A 26 -5.68 -12.21 -9.65
C PHE A 26 -5.74 -12.30 -8.12
N SER A 27 -6.64 -11.57 -7.44
CA SER A 27 -6.68 -11.55 -5.97
C SER A 27 -5.30 -11.26 -5.37
N LEU A 28 -4.52 -10.37 -5.99
CA LEU A 28 -3.20 -10.01 -5.48
C LEU A 28 -3.37 -9.14 -4.24
N GLY A 29 -2.99 -9.65 -3.07
CA GLY A 29 -3.19 -8.94 -1.79
C GLY A 29 -4.63 -8.95 -1.27
N ALA A 30 -5.56 -9.57 -1.99
CA ALA A 30 -6.91 -9.91 -1.54
C ALA A 30 -7.04 -11.43 -1.46
N TYR A 31 -7.81 -11.97 -0.52
CA TYR A 31 -7.83 -13.42 -0.34
C TYR A 31 -8.46 -14.15 -1.55
N PRO A 32 -7.87 -15.29 -1.97
CA PRO A 32 -8.32 -16.05 -3.13
C PRO A 32 -9.68 -16.73 -2.89
N LYS A 33 -10.35 -16.99 -4.01
CA LYS A 33 -11.69 -17.59 -4.13
C LYS A 33 -11.80 -19.05 -3.64
N GLU A 34 -10.68 -19.71 -3.33
CA GLU A 34 -10.55 -21.18 -3.44
C GLU A 34 -10.79 -22.02 -2.18
N ASN A 35 -10.97 -21.46 -0.97
CA ASN A 35 -11.37 -22.31 0.17
C ASN A 35 -12.90 -22.49 0.20
N THR A 36 -13.36 -23.61 -0.35
CA THR A 36 -14.77 -24.04 -0.38
C THR A 36 -15.24 -24.68 0.93
N GLU A 37 -14.34 -24.98 1.86
CA GLU A 37 -14.66 -25.58 3.17
C GLU A 37 -15.06 -24.56 4.24
N HIS A 38 -14.92 -23.26 3.97
CA HIS A 38 -15.25 -22.20 4.92
C HIS A 38 -16.46 -21.43 4.41
N GLY A 39 -17.45 -21.22 5.28
CA GLY A 39 -18.78 -20.70 4.95
C GLY A 39 -18.84 -19.38 4.17
N ILE A 40 -20.05 -18.90 3.90
CA ILE A 40 -20.28 -17.66 3.17
C ILE A 40 -19.98 -16.45 4.08
N ALA A 41 -19.17 -15.51 3.61
CA ALA A 41 -18.92 -14.27 4.33
C ALA A 41 -19.93 -13.20 3.90
N LEU A 42 -20.81 -12.83 4.83
CA LEU A 42 -21.73 -11.70 4.67
C LEU A 42 -21.04 -10.42 5.14
N THR A 43 -20.94 -9.42 4.26
CA THR A 43 -20.22 -8.17 4.55
C THR A 43 -21.06 -6.94 4.22
N PHE A 44 -20.95 -5.90 5.04
CA PHE A 44 -21.69 -4.65 4.92
C PHE A 44 -20.75 -3.45 4.87
N ASP A 45 -20.94 -2.58 3.88
CA ASP A 45 -20.15 -1.37 3.67
C ASP A 45 -20.97 -0.10 3.96
N ASP A 46 -20.26 1.02 4.10
CA ASP A 46 -20.75 2.41 4.22
C ASP A 46 -21.34 2.86 5.56
N GLY A 47 -21.72 1.95 6.45
CA GLY A 47 -22.22 2.26 7.78
C GLY A 47 -21.18 2.82 8.79
N PRO A 48 -21.60 3.01 10.05
CA PRO A 48 -22.95 2.79 10.57
C PRO A 48 -23.92 3.93 10.21
N ASP A 49 -25.16 3.56 9.87
CA ASP A 49 -26.31 4.44 9.69
C ASP A 49 -27.30 4.28 10.87
N PRO A 50 -27.72 5.37 11.53
CA PRO A 50 -28.54 5.29 12.73
C PRO A 50 -29.97 4.80 12.48
N LYS A 51 -30.46 4.85 11.24
CA LYS A 51 -31.80 4.39 10.85
C LYS A 51 -31.77 2.91 10.47
N TYR A 52 -30.78 2.46 9.71
CA TYR A 52 -30.78 1.12 9.11
C TYR A 52 -29.88 0.10 9.82
N THR A 53 -28.72 0.50 10.31
CA THR A 53 -27.78 -0.42 10.98
C THR A 53 -28.41 -1.12 12.21
N PRO A 54 -29.18 -0.44 13.11
CA PRO A 54 -29.83 -1.14 14.23
C PRO A 54 -30.78 -2.25 13.77
N ILE A 55 -31.56 -1.98 12.73
CA ILE A 55 -32.54 -2.92 12.16
C ILE A 55 -31.82 -4.13 11.55
N LEU A 56 -30.69 -3.88 10.88
CA LEU A 56 -29.84 -4.92 10.33
C LEU A 56 -29.21 -5.79 11.43
N LEU A 57 -28.71 -5.20 12.51
CA LEU A 57 -28.16 -5.95 13.64
C LEU A 57 -29.23 -6.84 14.29
N ASP A 58 -30.44 -6.32 14.50
CA ASP A 58 -31.57 -7.13 14.99
C ASP A 58 -31.90 -8.29 14.05
N LEU A 59 -31.85 -8.05 12.73
CA LEU A 59 -32.05 -9.10 11.72
C LEU A 59 -30.99 -10.21 11.83
N LEU A 60 -29.71 -9.83 11.90
CA LEU A 60 -28.61 -10.79 12.01
C LEU A 60 -28.71 -11.60 13.29
N ALA A 61 -29.06 -10.95 14.41
CA ALA A 61 -29.28 -11.62 15.70
C ALA A 61 -30.42 -12.64 15.63
N ARG A 62 -31.56 -12.28 15.02
CA ARG A 62 -32.70 -13.22 14.82
C ARG A 62 -32.34 -14.46 14.02
N HIS A 63 -31.41 -14.33 13.07
CA HIS A 63 -30.94 -15.45 12.25
C HIS A 63 -29.70 -16.16 12.80
N GLY A 64 -29.16 -15.71 13.94
CA GLY A 64 -27.93 -16.27 14.51
C GLY A 64 -26.68 -16.08 13.62
N VAL A 65 -26.69 -15.10 12.71
CA VAL A 65 -25.62 -14.88 11.74
C VAL A 65 -24.62 -13.85 12.25
N LYS A 66 -23.32 -14.13 12.11
CA LYS A 66 -22.26 -13.15 12.31
C LYS A 66 -21.75 -12.64 10.96
N ALA A 67 -21.63 -11.32 10.83
CA ALA A 67 -21.18 -10.64 9.62
C ALA A 67 -19.90 -9.82 9.86
N THR A 68 -19.36 -9.25 8.78
CA THR A 68 -18.26 -8.27 8.84
C THR A 68 -18.73 -6.90 8.34
N PHE A 69 -18.49 -5.85 9.11
CA PHE A 69 -18.86 -4.47 8.77
C PHE A 69 -17.62 -3.64 8.43
N PHE A 70 -17.52 -3.15 7.19
CA PHE A 70 -16.50 -2.21 6.78
C PHE A 70 -17.03 -0.78 6.92
N VAL A 71 -16.64 -0.11 8.00
CA VAL A 71 -17.26 1.16 8.41
C VAL A 71 -16.46 2.39 7.95
N LEU A 72 -17.17 3.48 7.70
CA LEU A 72 -16.57 4.80 7.51
C LEU A 72 -16.17 5.39 8.86
N GLY A 73 -14.91 5.80 9.01
CA GLY A 73 -14.41 6.35 10.26
C GLY A 73 -15.14 7.62 10.73
N SER A 74 -15.63 8.45 9.81
CA SER A 74 -16.43 9.63 10.13
C SER A 74 -17.76 9.29 10.81
N LYS A 75 -18.39 8.18 10.40
CA LYS A 75 -19.64 7.67 10.95
C LYS A 75 -19.41 6.88 12.21
N ALA A 76 -18.39 6.03 12.25
CA ALA A 76 -17.96 5.33 13.45
C ALA A 76 -17.69 6.31 14.61
N LYS A 77 -17.08 7.46 14.32
CA LYS A 77 -16.88 8.52 15.31
C LYS A 77 -18.19 9.20 15.75
N ARG A 78 -19.17 9.29 14.85
CA ARG A 78 -20.45 9.96 15.11
C ARG A 78 -21.42 9.06 15.89
N TYR A 79 -21.41 7.76 15.62
CA TYR A 79 -22.29 6.76 16.20
C TYR A 79 -21.49 5.64 16.90
N PRO A 80 -20.68 5.97 17.93
CA PRO A 80 -19.83 5.00 18.60
C PRO A 80 -20.62 3.86 19.27
N GLU A 81 -21.86 4.13 19.69
CA GLU A 81 -22.77 3.14 20.27
C GLU A 81 -23.09 2.01 19.30
N LEU A 82 -23.22 2.29 18.00
CA LEU A 82 -23.48 1.26 16.98
C LEU A 82 -22.24 0.42 16.70
N ILE A 83 -21.06 1.04 16.72
CA ILE A 83 -19.78 0.31 16.61
C ILE A 83 -19.59 -0.63 17.81
N LEU A 84 -19.86 -0.15 19.03
CA LEU A 84 -19.79 -0.97 20.23
C LEU A 84 -20.82 -2.09 20.21
N ARG A 85 -22.04 -1.82 19.74
CA ARG A 85 -23.08 -2.84 19.55
C ARG A 85 -22.65 -3.92 18.56
N MET A 86 -22.14 -3.55 17.38
CA MET A 86 -21.57 -4.51 16.42
C MET A 86 -20.52 -5.41 17.08
N HIS A 87 -19.62 -4.81 17.86
CA HIS A 87 -18.56 -5.52 18.54
C HIS A 87 -19.10 -6.51 19.60
N ASN A 88 -20.00 -6.04 20.47
CA ASN A 88 -20.57 -6.84 21.55
C ASN A 88 -21.47 -7.97 21.03
N GLU A 89 -22.14 -7.76 19.90
CA GLU A 89 -22.89 -8.81 19.21
C GLU A 89 -21.98 -9.77 18.42
N GLY A 90 -20.66 -9.61 18.51
CA GLY A 90 -19.68 -10.55 17.98
C GLY A 90 -19.38 -10.40 16.49
N HIS A 91 -19.81 -9.32 15.85
CA HIS A 91 -19.46 -9.03 14.46
C HIS A 91 -18.01 -8.56 14.32
N LEU A 92 -17.43 -8.79 13.14
CA LEU A 92 -16.10 -8.28 12.81
C LEU A 92 -16.23 -6.86 12.27
N ILE A 93 -15.34 -5.96 12.68
CA ILE A 93 -15.32 -4.56 12.21
C ILE A 93 -14.03 -4.31 11.43
N GLY A 94 -14.18 -3.90 10.18
CA GLY A 94 -13.11 -3.52 9.27
C GLY A 94 -13.17 -2.05 8.89
N VAL A 95 -12.13 -1.59 8.20
CA VAL A 95 -11.98 -0.19 7.77
C VAL A 95 -12.52 0.01 6.35
N HIS A 96 -13.26 1.10 6.11
CA HIS A 96 -13.70 1.52 4.77
C HIS A 96 -13.30 2.97 4.41
N ASN A 97 -12.05 3.37 4.72
CA ASN A 97 -11.61 4.78 4.78
C ASN A 97 -12.32 5.59 5.89
N TYR A 98 -11.92 6.86 6.05
CA TYR A 98 -12.55 7.77 7.03
C TYR A 98 -13.78 8.46 6.44
N VAL A 99 -13.73 8.79 5.15
CA VAL A 99 -14.88 9.22 4.34
C VAL A 99 -14.89 8.42 3.04
N HIS A 100 -16.06 8.27 2.43
CA HIS A 100 -16.25 7.49 1.20
C HIS A 100 -15.67 8.20 -0.04
N ARG A 101 -14.34 8.18 -0.15
CA ARG A 101 -13.55 8.78 -1.26
C ARG A 101 -12.69 7.72 -1.92
N THR A 102 -12.43 7.91 -3.21
CA THR A 102 -11.84 6.90 -4.09
C THR A 102 -10.34 6.98 -3.97
N ASN A 103 -9.69 5.83 -3.90
CA ASN A 103 -8.24 5.80 -3.88
C ASN A 103 -7.63 6.10 -5.25
N ALA A 104 -8.43 6.14 -6.32
CA ALA A 104 -7.98 6.27 -7.70
C ALA A 104 -6.99 7.42 -7.95
N LEU A 105 -7.19 8.56 -7.28
CA LEU A 105 -6.35 9.76 -7.41
C LEU A 105 -5.82 10.24 -6.05
N MET A 106 -6.07 9.48 -4.97
CA MET A 106 -5.59 9.88 -3.66
C MET A 106 -4.12 9.55 -3.53
N MET A 107 -3.36 10.57 -3.12
CA MET A 107 -1.96 10.41 -2.80
C MET A 107 -1.76 9.42 -1.64
N PRO A 108 -0.62 8.71 -1.58
CA PRO A 108 -0.42 7.57 -0.68
C PRO A 108 -0.63 7.91 0.80
N TRP A 109 -0.15 9.07 1.22
CA TRP A 109 -0.30 9.54 2.59
C TRP A 109 -1.72 9.89 2.96
N LYS A 110 -2.54 10.33 2.00
CA LYS A 110 -3.96 10.60 2.22
C LYS A 110 -4.69 9.28 2.46
N VAL A 111 -4.41 8.25 1.66
CA VAL A 111 -4.97 6.90 1.84
C VAL A 111 -4.59 6.36 3.23
N ARG A 112 -3.30 6.37 3.58
CA ARG A 112 -2.83 5.94 4.91
C ARG A 112 -3.50 6.71 6.05
N LYS A 113 -3.64 8.03 5.91
CA LYS A 113 -4.28 8.88 6.92
C LYS A 113 -5.78 8.54 7.08
N GLN A 114 -6.49 8.28 5.98
CA GLN A 114 -7.90 7.87 6.03
C GLN A 114 -8.05 6.56 6.82
N ILE A 115 -7.24 5.56 6.48
CA ILE A 115 -7.35 4.22 7.05
C ILE A 115 -6.91 4.20 8.51
N ASN A 116 -5.75 4.77 8.83
CA ASN A 116 -5.26 4.80 10.21
C ASN A 116 -6.20 5.56 11.14
N ARG A 117 -6.77 6.68 10.68
CA ARG A 117 -7.73 7.45 11.47
C ARG A 117 -9.00 6.65 11.76
N THR A 118 -9.50 5.87 10.80
CA THR A 118 -10.64 4.97 11.05
C THR A 118 -10.27 3.86 12.01
N ALA A 119 -9.07 3.27 11.86
CA ALA A 119 -8.58 2.23 12.75
C ALA A 119 -8.46 2.72 14.21
N GLU A 120 -7.92 3.92 14.43
CA GLU A 120 -7.83 4.56 15.75
C GLU A 120 -9.22 4.79 16.37
N VAL A 121 -10.22 5.19 15.57
CA VAL A 121 -11.60 5.37 16.06
C VAL A 121 -12.19 4.03 16.50
N ILE A 122 -12.07 2.98 15.68
CA ILE A 122 -12.58 1.65 16.01
C ILE A 122 -11.90 1.11 17.26
N GLU A 123 -10.57 1.21 17.35
CA GLU A 123 -9.78 0.76 18.49
C GLU A 123 -10.16 1.49 19.78
N LYS A 124 -10.36 2.82 19.72
CA LYS A 124 -10.80 3.61 20.87
C LYS A 124 -12.18 3.18 21.39
N ILE A 125 -13.08 2.76 20.52
CA ILE A 125 -14.45 2.37 20.90
C ILE A 125 -14.49 0.92 21.41
N THR A 126 -13.78 0.02 20.74
CA THR A 126 -13.90 -1.44 20.94
C THR A 126 -12.76 -2.05 21.76
N GLY A 127 -11.67 -1.32 21.97
CA GLY A 127 -10.43 -1.86 22.52
C GLY A 127 -9.67 -2.81 21.58
N LYS A 128 -10.12 -3.01 20.33
CA LYS A 128 -9.46 -3.89 19.36
C LYS A 128 -9.09 -3.14 18.08
N SER A 129 -7.82 -3.25 17.67
CA SER A 129 -7.38 -2.71 16.39
C SER A 129 -7.98 -3.53 15.23
N PRO A 130 -8.63 -2.89 14.24
CA PRO A 130 -9.13 -3.60 13.07
C PRO A 130 -7.97 -4.05 12.18
N GLN A 131 -8.10 -5.24 11.60
CA GLN A 131 -7.06 -5.86 10.78
C GLN A 131 -7.45 -5.98 9.31
N PHE A 132 -8.71 -5.70 8.97
CA PHE A 132 -9.24 -5.81 7.61
C PHE A 132 -9.63 -4.45 7.07
N TYR A 133 -9.43 -4.26 5.77
CA TYR A 133 -9.71 -3.02 5.07
C TYR A 133 -10.35 -3.33 3.72
N ARG A 134 -11.40 -2.60 3.36
CA ARG A 134 -11.98 -2.60 2.03
C ARG A 134 -11.89 -1.19 1.44
N PRO A 135 -11.28 -1.01 0.28
CA PRO A 135 -11.25 0.30 -0.38
C PRO A 135 -12.63 0.68 -0.93
N PRO A 136 -13.06 1.96 -0.81
CA PRO A 136 -14.28 2.46 -1.46
C PRO A 136 -14.32 2.13 -2.96
N TRP A 137 -15.48 1.71 -3.44
CA TRP A 137 -15.72 1.22 -4.80
C TRP A 137 -14.85 0.02 -5.24
N GLY A 138 -14.09 -0.60 -4.34
CA GLY A 138 -13.14 -1.66 -4.68
C GLY A 138 -11.96 -1.16 -5.52
N VAL A 139 -11.75 0.17 -5.59
CA VAL A 139 -10.70 0.79 -6.40
C VAL A 139 -9.46 0.99 -5.55
N VAL A 140 -8.33 0.47 -6.02
CA VAL A 140 -7.03 0.61 -5.37
C VAL A 140 -6.04 1.33 -6.26
N ASN A 141 -5.06 1.95 -5.63
CA ASN A 141 -3.84 2.37 -6.29
C ASN A 141 -2.67 1.48 -5.87
N ILE A 142 -1.52 1.66 -6.54
CA ILE A 142 -0.31 0.89 -6.25
C ILE A 142 0.14 0.96 -4.77
N PHE A 143 -0.25 2.02 -4.05
CA PHE A 143 0.15 2.19 -2.65
C PHE A 143 -0.73 1.46 -1.65
N ASP A 144 -1.94 1.06 -2.05
CA ASP A 144 -2.77 0.16 -1.24
C ASP A 144 -2.03 -1.16 -0.96
N PHE A 145 -1.18 -1.64 -1.88
CA PHE A 145 -0.35 -2.82 -1.64
C PHE A 145 0.66 -2.64 -0.49
N PHE A 146 1.15 -1.44 -0.21
CA PHE A 146 2.04 -1.22 0.94
C PHE A 146 1.29 -1.27 2.27
N LEU A 147 -0.04 -1.05 2.25
CA LEU A 147 -0.90 -1.17 3.43
C LEU A 147 -1.17 -2.63 3.82
N SER A 148 -0.94 -3.58 2.90
CA SER A 148 -1.06 -5.02 3.15
C SER A 148 -0.22 -5.53 4.34
N ARG A 149 0.82 -4.77 4.73
CA ARG A 149 1.65 -5.07 5.90
C ARG A 149 0.92 -4.90 7.23
N ARG A 150 -0.11 -4.04 7.29
CA ARG A 150 -0.90 -3.74 8.49
C ARG A 150 -2.35 -4.18 8.37
N PHE A 151 -2.94 -4.08 7.18
CA PHE A 151 -4.33 -4.42 6.93
C PHE A 151 -4.45 -5.46 5.83
N ARG A 152 -5.29 -6.47 6.03
CA ARG A 152 -5.69 -7.42 4.99
C ARG A 152 -6.75 -6.75 4.10
N ILE A 153 -6.47 -6.64 2.80
CA ILE A 153 -7.42 -6.06 1.85
C ILE A 153 -8.48 -7.12 1.51
N VAL A 154 -9.75 -6.73 1.61
CA VAL A 154 -10.89 -7.62 1.36
C VAL A 154 -11.77 -7.02 0.28
N LEU A 155 -11.90 -7.74 -0.83
CA LEU A 155 -12.89 -7.44 -1.86
C LEU A 155 -14.12 -8.35 -1.69
N TRP A 156 -14.86 -8.56 -2.77
CA TRP A 156 -16.06 -9.38 -2.81
C TRP A 156 -16.05 -10.25 -4.06
N SER A 157 -16.75 -11.38 -4.00
CA SER A 157 -17.04 -12.23 -5.16
C SER A 157 -18.45 -12.01 -5.68
N LEU A 158 -19.35 -11.48 -4.83
CA LEU A 158 -20.77 -11.32 -5.14
C LEU A 158 -21.21 -9.90 -4.75
N ILE A 159 -21.74 -9.17 -5.72
CA ILE A 159 -22.34 -7.84 -5.56
C ILE A 159 -23.64 -7.77 -6.36
N VAL A 160 -24.69 -7.17 -5.79
CA VAL A 160 -26.05 -7.26 -6.35
C VAL A 160 -26.68 -5.91 -6.71
N GLY A 161 -26.02 -4.80 -6.43
CA GLY A 161 -26.57 -3.47 -6.70
C GLY A 161 -27.66 -3.07 -5.72
N ASP A 162 -27.53 -3.48 -4.46
CA ASP A 162 -28.49 -3.24 -3.38
C ASP A 162 -28.59 -1.77 -2.96
N TRP A 163 -27.63 -0.94 -3.35
CA TRP A 163 -27.62 0.51 -3.11
C TRP A 163 -28.56 1.31 -4.02
N LEU A 164 -29.31 0.68 -4.93
CA LEU A 164 -30.26 1.35 -5.82
C LEU A 164 -31.69 0.88 -5.58
N ASN A 165 -32.63 1.83 -5.40
CA ASN A 165 -34.05 1.57 -5.24
C ASN A 165 -34.64 0.79 -6.40
N ARG A 166 -34.21 1.10 -7.64
CA ARG A 166 -34.64 0.41 -8.86
C ARG A 166 -34.25 -1.07 -8.91
N THR A 167 -33.29 -1.51 -8.11
CA THR A 167 -32.97 -2.93 -8.00
C THR A 167 -34.15 -3.63 -7.34
N GLY A 168 -34.64 -3.10 -6.21
CA GLY A 168 -35.80 -3.66 -5.52
C GLY A 168 -35.51 -4.99 -4.81
N LYS A 169 -36.34 -5.31 -3.81
CA LYS A 169 -36.18 -6.47 -2.93
C LYS A 169 -36.00 -7.78 -3.71
N ASP A 170 -36.91 -8.05 -4.66
CA ASP A 170 -36.96 -9.35 -5.33
C ASP A 170 -35.76 -9.58 -6.25
N LYS A 171 -35.27 -8.53 -6.91
CA LYS A 171 -34.08 -8.61 -7.77
C LYS A 171 -32.80 -8.75 -6.95
N ILE A 172 -32.71 -8.12 -5.78
CA ILE A 172 -31.60 -8.33 -4.83
C ILE A 172 -31.54 -9.81 -4.47
N LYS A 173 -32.65 -10.39 -4.01
CA LYS A 173 -32.74 -11.82 -3.65
C LYS A 173 -32.40 -12.74 -4.83
N GLN A 174 -32.97 -12.47 -6.00
CA GLN A 174 -32.71 -13.25 -7.21
C GLN A 174 -31.22 -13.24 -7.58
N ARG A 175 -30.58 -12.07 -7.56
CA ARG A 175 -29.16 -11.92 -7.87
C ARG A 175 -28.25 -12.57 -6.83
N LEU A 176 -28.64 -12.55 -5.55
CA LEU A 176 -27.94 -13.28 -4.49
C LEU A 176 -27.93 -14.77 -4.81
N PHE A 177 -29.10 -15.39 -5.04
CA PHE A 177 -29.16 -16.83 -5.33
C PHE A 177 -28.49 -17.21 -6.66
N ALA A 178 -28.60 -16.38 -7.70
CA ALA A 178 -28.02 -16.67 -9.01
C ALA A 178 -26.48 -16.74 -9.00
N GLN A 179 -25.84 -16.03 -8.07
CA GLN A 179 -24.38 -15.93 -7.99
C GLN A 179 -23.80 -16.61 -6.75
N LEU A 180 -24.64 -17.18 -5.88
CA LEU A 180 -24.21 -17.78 -4.63
C LEU A 180 -23.37 -19.03 -4.90
N GLN A 181 -22.16 -19.04 -4.37
CA GLN A 181 -21.25 -20.18 -4.38
C GLN A 181 -20.70 -20.40 -2.96
N SER A 182 -20.32 -21.64 -2.62
CA SER A 182 -19.59 -21.92 -1.38
C SER A 182 -18.36 -21.01 -1.29
N GLY A 183 -18.13 -20.42 -0.10
CA GLY A 183 -17.07 -19.44 0.12
C GLY A 183 -17.33 -18.06 -0.50
N SER A 184 -18.54 -17.73 -0.94
CA SER A 184 -18.82 -16.38 -1.44
C SER A 184 -18.51 -15.30 -0.38
N VAL A 185 -17.92 -14.19 -0.83
CA VAL A 185 -17.86 -12.95 -0.06
C VAL A 185 -18.88 -11.99 -0.65
N ILE A 186 -19.99 -11.82 0.06
CA ILE A 186 -21.13 -11.00 -0.36
C ILE A 186 -20.91 -9.58 0.18
N VAL A 187 -20.95 -8.57 -0.70
CA VAL A 187 -21.02 -7.17 -0.28
C VAL A 187 -22.45 -6.63 -0.42
N LEU A 188 -22.94 -6.04 0.67
CA LEU A 188 -24.18 -5.29 0.79
C LEU A 188 -23.88 -3.97 1.51
N HIS A 189 -24.85 -3.06 1.59
CA HIS A 189 -24.66 -1.71 2.12
C HIS A 189 -25.73 -1.38 3.15
N ASP A 190 -25.30 -1.00 4.36
CA ASP A 190 -26.20 -0.64 5.46
C ASP A 190 -26.46 0.87 5.57
N SER A 191 -25.99 1.64 4.58
CA SER A 191 -26.19 3.10 4.49
C SER A 191 -26.51 3.55 3.07
N GLY A 192 -27.40 4.53 2.94
CA GLY A 192 -27.88 5.06 1.65
C GLY A 192 -27.47 6.51 1.36
N ASP A 193 -26.52 7.06 2.12
CA ASP A 193 -26.08 8.47 2.07
C ASP A 193 -24.72 8.66 1.37
N THR A 194 -24.13 7.60 0.82
CA THR A 194 -22.88 7.65 0.06
C THR A 194 -23.15 7.98 -1.41
N LEU A 195 -22.12 8.51 -2.10
CA LEU A 195 -22.25 8.96 -3.48
C LEU A 195 -22.65 7.80 -4.40
N GLY A 196 -23.85 7.90 -4.99
CA GLY A 196 -24.40 6.92 -5.92
C GLY A 196 -25.36 5.91 -5.29
N ALA A 197 -25.58 5.96 -3.97
CA ALA A 197 -26.59 5.18 -3.27
C ALA A 197 -27.90 5.97 -3.13
N ASP A 198 -29.03 5.27 -3.15
CA ASP A 198 -30.34 5.84 -2.86
C ASP A 198 -30.64 5.76 -1.34
N PRO A 199 -31.21 6.81 -0.71
CA PRO A 199 -31.41 6.86 0.74
C PRO A 199 -32.21 5.69 1.33
N ASP A 200 -33.19 5.17 0.60
CA ASP A 200 -34.07 4.09 1.06
C ASP A 200 -33.62 2.68 0.62
N ALA A 201 -32.52 2.58 -0.12
CA ALA A 201 -32.03 1.31 -0.63
C ALA A 201 -31.70 0.28 0.48
N PRO A 202 -31.11 0.67 1.64
CA PRO A 202 -30.86 -0.28 2.73
C PRO A 202 -32.13 -0.95 3.27
N LYS A 203 -33.29 -0.26 3.22
CA LYS A 203 -34.58 -0.86 3.61
C LYS A 203 -34.93 -2.06 2.73
N LEU A 204 -34.76 -1.90 1.41
CA LEU A 204 -35.05 -2.95 0.42
C LEU A 204 -34.04 -4.09 0.53
N MET A 205 -32.78 -3.77 0.78
CA MET A 205 -31.72 -4.75 1.05
C MET A 205 -32.05 -5.59 2.29
N ILE A 206 -32.39 -4.97 3.42
CA ILE A 206 -32.73 -5.68 4.67
C ILE A 206 -33.92 -6.62 4.46
N ALA A 207 -34.96 -6.17 3.75
CA ALA A 207 -36.11 -7.02 3.45
C ALA A 207 -35.76 -8.22 2.56
N ALA A 208 -34.86 -8.04 1.58
CA ALA A 208 -34.39 -9.12 0.72
C ALA A 208 -33.49 -10.09 1.49
N LEU A 209 -32.65 -9.55 2.38
CA LEU A 209 -31.73 -10.32 3.21
C LEU A 209 -32.49 -11.22 4.19
N ASP A 210 -33.60 -10.76 4.78
CA ASP A 210 -34.42 -11.61 5.67
C ASP A 210 -34.92 -12.87 4.95
N GLU A 211 -35.47 -12.72 3.75
CA GLU A 211 -35.92 -13.85 2.94
C GLU A 211 -34.77 -14.75 2.49
N PHE A 212 -33.64 -14.14 2.13
CA PHE A 212 -32.43 -14.86 1.73
C PHE A 212 -31.86 -15.70 2.88
N LEU A 213 -31.78 -15.16 4.09
CA LEU A 213 -31.28 -15.87 5.28
C LEU A 213 -32.20 -17.03 5.68
N LYS A 214 -33.53 -16.83 5.65
CA LYS A 214 -34.51 -17.91 5.90
C LYS A 214 -34.31 -19.09 4.95
N GLU A 215 -34.15 -18.79 3.67
CA GLU A 215 -34.04 -19.81 2.63
C GLU A 215 -32.65 -20.47 2.61
N THR A 216 -31.58 -19.73 2.85
CA THR A 216 -30.23 -20.30 2.95
C THR A 216 -30.06 -21.19 4.18
N ALA A 217 -30.69 -20.85 5.30
CA ALA A 217 -30.73 -21.71 6.49
C ALA A 217 -31.39 -23.08 6.19
N ARG A 218 -32.51 -23.09 5.45
CA ARG A 218 -33.17 -24.34 5.01
C ARG A 218 -32.30 -25.19 4.09
N ARG A 219 -31.41 -24.56 3.33
CA ARG A 219 -30.47 -25.21 2.40
C ARG A 219 -29.13 -25.59 3.06
N GLY A 220 -28.98 -25.35 4.37
CA GLY A 220 -27.78 -25.74 5.12
C GLY A 220 -26.55 -24.86 4.88
N PHE A 221 -26.72 -23.65 4.32
CA PHE A 221 -25.61 -22.71 4.19
C PHE A 221 -25.20 -22.14 5.55
N THR A 222 -23.89 -22.05 5.78
CA THR A 222 -23.32 -21.43 6.97
C THR A 222 -22.72 -20.07 6.64
N PHE A 223 -22.91 -19.11 7.55
CA PHE A 223 -22.33 -17.77 7.42
C PHE A 223 -21.23 -17.58 8.46
N VAL A 224 -20.11 -17.02 8.03
CA VAL A 224 -18.91 -16.82 8.84
C VAL A 224 -18.39 -15.39 8.69
N ARG A 225 -17.60 -14.95 9.67
CA ARG A 225 -16.88 -13.68 9.56
C ARG A 225 -15.68 -13.83 8.62
N ILE A 226 -15.15 -12.70 8.15
CA ILE A 226 -14.00 -12.70 7.24
C ILE A 226 -12.73 -13.28 7.90
N ASP A 227 -12.54 -13.07 9.20
CA ASP A 227 -11.42 -13.63 9.97
C ASP A 227 -11.54 -15.13 10.19
N GLU A 228 -12.76 -15.67 10.33
CA GLU A 228 -13.00 -17.12 10.38
C GLU A 228 -12.79 -17.78 9.01
N ARG A 229 -13.22 -17.10 7.94
CA ARG A 229 -13.02 -17.58 6.57
C ARG A 229 -11.55 -17.49 6.14
N PHE A 230 -10.83 -16.50 6.66
CA PHE A 230 -9.43 -16.23 6.36
C PHE A 230 -8.64 -16.06 7.66
N PRO A 231 -8.42 -17.17 8.39
CA PRO A 231 -7.76 -17.14 9.68
C PRO A 231 -6.43 -16.41 9.60
N LEU A 232 -6.15 -15.68 10.66
CA LEU A 232 -4.89 -15.03 10.88
C LEU A 232 -3.90 -16.12 11.33
N ASN A 233 -3.53 -17.04 10.44
CA ASN A 233 -2.45 -17.96 10.77
C ASN A 233 -1.25 -17.12 11.22
N GLU A 234 -0.62 -17.59 12.31
CA GLU A 234 0.47 -16.95 13.03
C GLU A 234 1.65 -16.53 12.11
N PRO A 235 2.57 -15.66 12.59
CA PRO A 235 3.61 -15.02 11.78
C PRO A 235 4.55 -15.95 10.99
N GLU A 236 4.49 -17.27 11.21
CA GLU A 236 5.32 -18.28 10.57
C GLU A 236 5.01 -18.53 9.08
N ASP A 237 3.80 -18.20 8.61
CA ASP A 237 3.44 -18.45 7.20
C ASP A 237 4.02 -17.40 6.22
N ARG A 238 4.94 -16.55 6.70
CA ARG A 238 5.65 -15.58 5.85
C ARG A 238 6.74 -16.22 4.97
N LEU A 239 7.09 -17.49 5.19
CA LEU A 239 8.15 -18.21 4.44
C LEU A 239 7.88 -19.72 4.23
N SER A 240 6.63 -20.18 4.11
CA SER A 240 6.34 -21.59 3.78
C SER A 240 6.33 -21.87 2.26
N ALA A 241 7.51 -22.29 1.81
CA ALA A 241 7.90 -23.23 0.75
C ALA A 241 7.04 -23.65 -0.48
N ASP A 242 5.78 -23.28 -0.71
CA ASP A 242 5.01 -24.00 -1.77
C ASP A 242 4.08 -23.19 -2.71
N ARG A 243 4.46 -21.96 -3.10
CA ARG A 243 3.75 -21.23 -4.18
C ARG A 243 4.68 -20.69 -5.28
N PRO A 244 5.27 -21.53 -6.16
CA PRO A 244 6.38 -21.11 -7.03
C PRO A 244 5.98 -20.36 -8.31
N LYS A 245 4.82 -20.64 -8.92
CA LYS A 245 4.52 -20.14 -10.29
C LYS A 245 3.95 -18.72 -10.34
N ARG A 246 3.09 -18.37 -9.39
CA ARG A 246 2.41 -17.06 -9.34
C ARG A 246 3.35 -15.93 -8.93
N LYS A 247 4.25 -16.18 -7.95
CA LYS A 247 5.26 -15.20 -7.52
C LYS A 247 6.32 -14.91 -8.59
N ARG A 248 6.72 -15.88 -9.41
CA ARG A 248 7.63 -15.64 -10.54
C ARG A 248 7.06 -14.65 -11.55
N TRP A 249 5.77 -14.76 -11.86
CA TRP A 249 5.11 -13.81 -12.75
C TRP A 249 4.96 -12.42 -12.17
N ILE A 250 4.60 -12.30 -10.88
CA ILE A 250 4.47 -11.00 -10.21
C ILE A 250 5.84 -10.33 -10.05
N ALA A 251 6.86 -11.10 -9.65
CA ALA A 251 8.24 -10.62 -9.59
C ALA A 251 8.73 -10.24 -10.99
N ALA A 252 8.40 -11.00 -12.03
CA ALA A 252 8.73 -10.64 -13.40
C ALA A 252 8.04 -9.35 -13.83
N VAL A 253 6.75 -9.17 -13.56
CA VAL A 253 6.01 -7.94 -13.88
C VAL A 253 6.55 -6.74 -13.09
N TRP A 254 6.89 -6.92 -11.82
CA TRP A 254 7.54 -5.88 -11.01
C TRP A 254 8.94 -5.52 -11.53
N LEU A 255 9.74 -6.51 -11.90
CA LEU A 255 11.07 -6.28 -12.50
C LEU A 255 10.96 -5.64 -13.88
N GLN A 256 9.91 -5.95 -14.66
CA GLN A 256 9.64 -5.26 -15.93
C GLN A 256 9.15 -3.83 -15.72
N TRP A 257 8.35 -3.59 -14.67
CA TRP A 257 7.96 -2.25 -14.24
C TRP A 257 9.17 -1.42 -13.79
N GLU A 258 10.07 -2.02 -13.02
CA GLU A 258 11.33 -1.39 -12.58
C GLU A 258 12.24 -1.08 -13.78
N ARG A 259 12.34 -1.99 -14.74
CA ARG A 259 13.05 -1.74 -16.02
C ARG A 259 12.42 -0.63 -16.84
N PHE A 260 11.09 -0.57 -16.90
CA PHE A 260 10.37 0.51 -17.57
C PHE A 260 10.56 1.85 -16.86
N PHE A 261 10.56 1.88 -15.52
CA PHE A 261 10.82 3.07 -14.72
C PHE A 261 12.26 3.55 -14.85
N GLN A 262 13.23 2.63 -14.82
CA GLN A 262 14.65 2.89 -15.07
C GLN A 262 14.87 3.46 -16.48
N TRP A 263 14.17 2.92 -17.48
CA TRP A 263 14.17 3.43 -18.84
C TRP A 263 13.55 4.84 -18.93
N LEU A 264 12.36 5.04 -18.34
CA LEU A 264 11.63 6.31 -18.36
C LEU A 264 12.42 7.45 -17.69
N LEU A 265 13.09 7.16 -16.56
CA LEU A 265 13.85 8.13 -15.79
C LEU A 265 15.35 8.15 -16.11
N HIS A 266 15.78 7.35 -17.09
CA HIS A 266 17.19 7.20 -17.50
C HIS A 266 18.13 6.89 -16.32
N VAL A 267 17.66 6.08 -15.36
CA VAL A 267 18.43 5.63 -14.19
C VAL A 267 19.36 4.50 -14.64
N ARG A 268 20.66 4.67 -14.43
CA ARG A 268 21.70 3.71 -14.86
C ARG A 268 22.38 3.08 -13.64
N PRO A 269 22.75 1.79 -13.69
CA PRO A 269 23.58 1.20 -12.63
C PRO A 269 24.97 1.86 -12.63
N ILE A 270 25.54 2.07 -11.44
CA ILE A 270 26.91 2.57 -11.29
C ILE A 270 27.91 1.49 -11.67
N ASP A 271 27.63 0.24 -11.28
CA ASP A 271 28.40 -0.94 -11.60
C ASP A 271 27.47 -2.02 -12.20
N PRO A 272 27.73 -2.51 -13.42
CA PRO A 272 26.99 -3.63 -14.02
C PRO A 272 27.07 -4.94 -13.21
N CYS A 273 28.12 -5.13 -12.42
CA CYS A 273 28.36 -6.33 -11.62
C CYS A 273 27.72 -6.27 -10.22
N ASN A 274 27.38 -5.07 -9.73
CA ASN A 274 26.78 -4.87 -8.41
C ASN A 274 25.75 -3.72 -8.44
N ALA A 275 24.48 -4.10 -8.61
CA ALA A 275 23.39 -3.17 -8.88
C ALA A 275 22.92 -2.33 -7.68
N LEU A 276 23.53 -2.45 -6.49
CA LEU A 276 23.03 -1.81 -5.27
C LEU A 276 22.78 -0.30 -5.44
N LEU A 277 23.70 0.39 -6.11
CA LEU A 277 23.60 1.82 -6.40
C LEU A 277 23.33 2.05 -7.88
N GLN A 278 22.26 2.80 -8.13
CA GLN A 278 21.90 3.34 -9.43
C GLN A 278 21.97 4.86 -9.37
N PHE A 279 22.16 5.50 -10.51
CA PHE A 279 22.26 6.94 -10.59
C PHE A 279 21.49 7.53 -11.75
N ARG A 280 21.10 8.79 -11.58
CA ARG A 280 20.50 9.64 -12.62
C ARG A 280 21.17 11.00 -12.59
N LEU A 281 21.33 11.61 -13.76
CA LEU A 281 21.74 13.01 -13.87
C LEU A 281 20.51 13.91 -13.85
N CYS A 282 20.48 14.87 -12.94
CA CYS A 282 19.41 15.85 -12.87
C CYS A 282 19.97 17.22 -12.45
N ARG A 283 19.15 18.26 -12.64
CA ARG A 283 19.43 19.57 -12.04
C ARG A 283 18.85 19.61 -10.64
N TYR A 284 19.60 20.14 -9.69
CA TYR A 284 19.13 20.32 -8.33
C TYR A 284 18.08 21.44 -8.27
N HIS A 285 16.96 21.26 -7.56
CA HIS A 285 15.88 22.26 -7.46
C HIS A 285 15.52 22.59 -6.00
N GLY A 286 16.30 22.09 -5.02
CA GLY A 286 16.04 22.30 -3.60
C GLY A 286 16.73 23.55 -3.03
N LYS A 287 16.76 23.67 -1.70
CA LYS A 287 17.47 24.78 -1.02
C LYS A 287 18.98 24.55 -1.04
N ARG A 288 19.78 25.60 -0.98
CA ARG A 288 21.25 25.50 -0.91
C ARG A 288 21.70 24.50 0.17
N ILE A 289 22.46 23.48 -0.21
CA ILE A 289 23.00 22.46 0.70
C ILE A 289 24.49 22.76 0.92
N PRO A 290 24.94 23.02 2.17
CA PRO A 290 26.36 23.06 2.49
C PRO A 290 26.96 21.64 2.46
N LEU A 291 28.15 21.50 1.89
CA LEU A 291 28.93 20.26 1.89
C LEU A 291 30.07 20.35 2.92
N ASN A 292 30.55 19.20 3.39
CA ASN A 292 31.60 19.09 4.42
C ASN A 292 32.95 19.74 4.05
N ASP A 293 33.21 19.99 2.75
CA ASP A 293 34.43 20.60 2.23
C ASP A 293 34.32 22.12 2.02
N GLY A 294 33.24 22.74 2.50
CA GLY A 294 32.99 24.17 2.36
C GLY A 294 32.36 24.57 1.02
N GLN A 295 32.05 23.61 0.14
CA GLN A 295 31.30 23.85 -1.09
C GLN A 295 29.79 23.80 -0.89
N PHE A 296 29.03 24.18 -1.91
CA PHE A 296 27.58 24.23 -1.87
C PHE A 296 26.94 23.67 -3.14
N ILE A 297 25.85 22.92 -2.97
CA ILE A 297 24.92 22.58 -4.05
C ILE A 297 23.82 23.63 -4.09
N GLU A 298 23.66 24.30 -5.23
CA GLU A 298 22.72 25.38 -5.49
C GLU A 298 21.64 24.95 -6.49
N PRO A 299 20.44 25.58 -6.45
CA PRO A 299 19.41 25.33 -7.45
C PRO A 299 19.95 25.57 -8.86
N GLY A 300 19.78 24.60 -9.75
CA GLY A 300 20.25 24.64 -11.14
C GLY A 300 21.54 23.84 -11.38
N ASP A 301 22.30 23.51 -10.35
CA ASP A 301 23.52 22.71 -10.47
C ASP A 301 23.23 21.29 -10.97
N ARG A 302 24.13 20.74 -11.79
CA ARG A 302 24.05 19.33 -12.18
C ARG A 302 24.51 18.47 -11.01
N VAL A 303 23.65 17.55 -10.59
CA VAL A 303 23.91 16.59 -9.52
C VAL A 303 23.67 15.18 -10.00
N MET A 304 24.38 14.24 -9.38
CA MET A 304 24.16 12.82 -9.57
C MET A 304 23.26 12.31 -8.46
N GLU A 305 22.00 12.03 -8.80
CA GLU A 305 21.00 11.50 -7.88
C GLU A 305 21.20 9.99 -7.71
N LEU A 306 21.53 9.54 -6.50
CA LEU A 306 21.76 8.15 -6.13
C LEU A 306 20.46 7.48 -5.69
N HIS A 307 20.19 6.31 -6.24
CA HIS A 307 19.06 5.45 -5.93
C HIS A 307 19.57 4.08 -5.48
N LEU A 308 18.90 3.51 -4.47
CA LEU A 308 19.12 2.12 -4.08
C LEU A 308 18.25 1.21 -4.94
N ASP A 309 18.85 0.13 -5.45
CA ASP A 309 18.13 -0.90 -6.20
C ASP A 309 17.22 -1.71 -5.27
N ASN A 310 15.92 -1.71 -5.56
CA ASN A 310 14.93 -2.31 -4.67
C ASN A 310 15.00 -3.85 -4.69
N ALA A 311 15.42 -4.47 -5.80
CA ALA A 311 15.59 -5.91 -5.90
C ALA A 311 16.73 -6.40 -4.99
N THR A 312 17.85 -5.68 -4.98
CA THR A 312 19.00 -5.95 -4.10
C THR A 312 18.64 -5.70 -2.63
N LEU A 313 17.88 -4.64 -2.33
CA LEU A 313 17.38 -4.38 -0.98
C LEU A 313 16.43 -5.49 -0.48
N LEU A 314 15.56 -5.99 -1.35
CA LEU A 314 14.64 -7.09 -1.03
C LEU A 314 15.39 -8.41 -0.82
N ASP A 315 16.43 -8.69 -1.62
CA ASP A 315 17.30 -9.84 -1.45
C ASP A 315 18.03 -9.83 -0.10
N PHE A 316 18.59 -8.67 0.30
CA PHE A 316 19.18 -8.52 1.63
C PHE A 316 18.15 -8.70 2.75
N GLY A 317 16.94 -8.16 2.57
CA GLY A 317 15.85 -8.29 3.54
C GLY A 317 15.34 -9.72 3.69
N THR A 318 15.35 -10.54 2.64
CA THR A 318 14.91 -11.95 2.70
C THR A 318 15.98 -12.88 3.25
N LYS A 319 17.26 -12.54 3.11
CA LYS A 319 18.41 -13.34 3.59
C LYS A 319 18.84 -13.02 5.03
N THR A 320 18.36 -11.94 5.63
CA THR A 320 18.78 -11.50 6.97
C THR A 320 17.72 -11.79 8.03
N ARG A 321 18.17 -12.29 9.19
CA ARG A 321 17.27 -12.70 10.31
C ARG A 321 16.99 -11.57 11.30
N SER A 322 17.66 -10.43 11.17
CA SER A 322 17.48 -9.25 12.04
C SER A 322 17.75 -7.94 11.30
N THR A 323 17.13 -6.86 11.79
CA THR A 323 17.32 -5.49 11.29
C THR A 323 18.76 -4.99 11.45
N MET A 324 19.47 -5.44 12.48
CA MET A 324 20.89 -5.12 12.68
C MET A 324 21.79 -5.80 11.62
N GLN A 325 21.52 -7.06 11.29
CA GLN A 325 22.25 -7.76 10.23
C GLN A 325 22.01 -7.13 8.86
N LEU A 326 20.77 -6.71 8.57
CA LEU A 326 20.43 -5.96 7.36
C LEU A 326 21.22 -4.65 7.28
N ALA A 327 21.30 -3.88 8.38
CA ALA A 327 22.07 -2.64 8.43
C ALA A 327 23.58 -2.89 8.17
N VAL A 328 24.17 -3.92 8.78
CA VAL A 328 25.58 -4.28 8.58
C VAL A 328 25.85 -4.73 7.14
N GLN A 329 24.97 -5.54 6.54
CA GLN A 329 25.10 -5.95 5.14
C GLN A 329 24.99 -4.76 4.18
N LEU A 330 24.06 -3.84 4.45
CA LEU A 330 23.91 -2.60 3.68
C LEU A 330 25.16 -1.74 3.74
N ILE A 331 25.73 -1.54 4.94
CA ILE A 331 26.98 -0.78 5.11
C ILE A 331 28.11 -1.44 4.33
N ARG A 332 28.33 -2.75 4.46
CA ARG A 332 29.39 -3.47 3.73
C ARG A 332 29.19 -3.48 2.21
N ALA A 333 27.96 -3.51 1.75
CA ALA A 333 27.66 -3.46 0.32
C ALA A 333 27.89 -2.03 -0.22
N MET A 334 27.53 -1.01 0.55
CA MET A 334 27.79 0.39 0.24
C MET A 334 29.30 0.71 0.22
N GLU A 335 30.08 0.22 1.19
CA GLU A 335 31.55 0.34 1.22
C GLU A 335 32.21 -0.26 -0.03
N ARG A 336 31.62 -1.30 -0.62
CA ARG A 336 32.12 -1.91 -1.86
C ARG A 336 31.70 -1.13 -3.11
N CYS A 337 30.52 -0.51 -3.12
CA CYS A 337 30.02 0.24 -4.27
C CYS A 337 30.62 1.65 -4.37
N LEU A 338 30.89 2.33 -3.26
CA LEU A 338 31.35 3.72 -3.25
C LEU A 338 32.66 3.97 -4.06
N PRO A 339 33.69 3.09 -4.00
CA PRO A 339 34.87 3.24 -4.85
C PRO A 339 34.53 3.27 -6.35
N HIS A 340 33.57 2.46 -6.78
CA HIS A 340 33.12 2.40 -8.18
C HIS A 340 32.37 3.68 -8.59
N VAL A 341 31.65 4.31 -7.65
CA VAL A 341 31.06 5.65 -7.86
C VAL A 341 32.16 6.66 -8.20
N SER A 342 33.23 6.68 -7.41
CA SER A 342 34.36 7.59 -7.61
C SER A 342 35.10 7.32 -8.92
N GLU A 343 35.31 6.06 -9.27
CA GLU A 343 35.96 5.67 -10.51
C GLU A 343 35.12 6.08 -11.73
N ARG A 344 33.79 5.90 -11.66
CA ARG A 344 32.87 6.30 -12.73
C ARG A 344 32.84 7.82 -12.92
N LEU A 345 32.77 8.58 -11.83
CA LEU A 345 32.85 10.05 -11.86
C LEU A 345 34.19 10.54 -12.48
N ALA A 346 35.27 9.80 -12.27
CA ALA A 346 36.59 10.15 -12.80
C ALA A 346 36.79 9.75 -14.27
N SER A 347 36.10 8.71 -14.75
CA SER A 347 36.33 8.10 -16.07
C SER A 347 35.28 8.47 -17.12
N ASP A 348 34.06 8.86 -16.73
CA ASP A 348 32.97 9.17 -17.66
C ASP A 348 32.93 10.68 -17.98
N PRO A 349 33.20 11.09 -19.24
CA PRO A 349 33.24 12.51 -19.62
C PRO A 349 31.92 13.25 -19.38
N THR A 350 30.80 12.53 -19.36
CA THR A 350 29.46 13.11 -19.15
C THR A 350 29.17 13.49 -17.69
N LEU A 351 30.05 13.08 -16.77
CA LEU A 351 29.93 13.29 -15.33
C LEU A 351 30.89 14.35 -14.78
N HIS A 352 31.78 14.93 -15.60
CA HIS A 352 32.79 15.90 -15.15
C HIS A 352 32.22 17.22 -14.63
N ASP A 353 31.01 17.59 -15.04
CA ASP A 353 30.32 18.81 -14.59
C ASP A 353 29.32 18.56 -13.47
N VAL A 354 29.32 17.35 -12.90
CA VAL A 354 28.52 17.02 -11.71
C VAL A 354 29.17 17.65 -10.49
N LYS A 355 28.46 18.59 -9.87
CA LYS A 355 28.95 19.34 -8.70
C LYS A 355 28.88 18.53 -7.41
N GLY A 356 27.99 17.53 -7.35
CA GLY A 356 27.89 16.67 -6.18
C GLY A 356 26.96 15.47 -6.33
N LEU A 357 27.11 14.54 -5.39
CA LEU A 357 26.22 13.40 -5.18
C LEU A 357 25.03 13.85 -4.34
N TYR A 358 23.83 13.45 -4.74
CA TYR A 358 22.58 13.79 -4.06
C TYR A 358 21.74 12.53 -3.86
N GLY A 359 21.10 12.34 -2.71
CA GLY A 359 20.20 11.20 -2.51
C GLY A 359 19.27 11.40 -1.33
N VAL A 360 18.06 10.84 -1.44
CA VAL A 360 17.06 10.83 -0.36
C VAL A 360 16.95 9.40 0.16
N SER A 361 17.22 9.19 1.45
CA SER A 361 17.08 7.87 2.06
C SER A 361 16.51 7.93 3.47
N ILE A 362 15.88 6.83 3.87
CA ILE A 362 15.22 6.62 5.17
C ILE A 362 16.25 6.17 6.24
N ILE A 363 17.46 5.76 5.81
CA ILE A 363 18.49 5.22 6.69
C ILE A 363 19.41 6.36 7.14
N HIS A 364 19.23 6.88 8.36
CA HIS A 364 20.06 7.93 8.96
C HIS A 364 21.44 7.45 9.45
N ARG A 365 21.46 6.24 10.04
CA ARG A 365 22.61 5.74 10.80
C ARG A 365 23.61 5.09 9.86
N GLY A 366 24.80 5.67 9.75
CA GLY A 366 25.93 5.12 8.99
C GLY A 366 26.29 5.89 7.72
N ALA A 367 25.38 6.70 7.16
CA ALA A 367 25.68 7.46 5.94
C ALA A 367 26.72 8.58 6.17
N SER A 368 26.73 9.20 7.35
CA SER A 368 27.81 10.11 7.78
C SER A 368 29.16 9.40 7.95
N GLN A 369 29.16 8.12 8.34
CA GLN A 369 30.38 7.31 8.44
C GLN A 369 30.95 6.95 7.05
N LEU A 370 30.12 7.05 6.01
CA LEU A 370 30.47 6.84 4.61
C LEU A 370 30.88 8.13 3.88
N GLY A 371 31.00 9.25 4.60
CA GLY A 371 31.46 10.53 4.06
C GLY A 371 30.37 11.52 3.62
N PHE A 372 29.11 11.08 3.58
CA PHE A 372 28.02 11.97 3.16
C PHE A 372 27.69 13.03 4.22
N THR A 373 27.49 14.26 3.75
CA THR A 373 26.85 15.32 4.53
C THR A 373 25.37 14.98 4.68
N VAL A 374 24.88 14.91 5.91
CA VAL A 374 23.49 14.54 6.20
C VAL A 374 22.73 15.78 6.63
N SER A 375 21.69 16.15 5.90
CA SER A 375 20.79 17.24 6.30
C SER A 375 19.35 16.78 6.32
N ASP A 376 18.56 17.32 7.24
CA ASP A 376 17.13 17.05 7.29
C ASP A 376 16.44 17.54 6.01
N LEU A 377 15.60 16.68 5.43
CA LEU A 377 14.79 17.06 4.28
C LEU A 377 13.86 18.23 4.68
N PRO A 378 13.80 19.34 3.93
CA PRO A 378 12.86 20.42 4.20
C PRO A 378 11.43 19.88 4.31
N LYS A 379 10.66 20.35 5.29
CA LYS A 379 9.25 19.95 5.46
C LYS A 379 8.49 20.25 4.15
N GLY A 380 8.16 19.21 3.41
CA GLY A 380 7.54 19.28 2.09
C GLY A 380 6.68 18.04 1.80
N ILE A 381 6.23 17.92 0.55
CA ILE A 381 5.21 16.93 0.12
C ILE A 381 5.71 15.47 0.26
N PHE A 382 6.99 15.24 0.54
CA PHE A 382 7.63 13.91 0.69
C PHE A 382 7.99 13.54 2.14
N TYR A 383 7.52 14.29 3.14
CA TYR A 383 7.78 14.03 4.56
C TYR A 383 6.89 12.90 5.10
N PHE A 384 7.25 11.63 4.84
CA PHE A 384 6.49 10.44 5.30
C PHE A 384 7.30 9.46 6.18
N ALA A 385 8.58 9.75 6.38
CA ALA A 385 9.52 9.12 7.31
C ALA A 385 10.60 10.18 7.63
N PRO A 386 11.46 10.01 8.67
CA PRO A 386 12.69 10.79 8.77
C PRO A 386 13.54 10.46 7.55
N SER A 387 13.40 11.29 6.52
CA SER A 387 14.12 11.20 5.25
C SER A 387 15.26 12.20 5.32
N PHE A 388 16.45 11.75 4.98
CA PHE A 388 17.66 12.56 5.04
C PHE A 388 18.22 12.77 3.65
N ILE A 389 18.74 13.97 3.43
CA ILE A 389 19.49 14.31 2.24
C ILE A 389 20.95 13.96 2.50
N TYR A 390 21.54 13.22 1.57
CA TYR A 390 22.97 12.95 1.54
C TYR A 390 23.62 13.77 0.43
N GLY A 391 24.61 14.58 0.80
CA GLY A 391 25.41 15.40 -0.11
C GLY A 391 26.89 15.01 -0.03
N GLY A 392 27.50 14.66 -1.16
CA GLY A 392 28.94 14.40 -1.28
C GLY A 392 29.55 15.28 -2.37
N CYS A 393 30.77 15.80 -2.15
CA CYS A 393 31.45 16.62 -3.16
C CYS A 393 32.22 15.75 -4.16
N CYS A 394 32.20 16.12 -5.44
CA CYS A 394 32.92 15.41 -6.52
C CYS A 394 34.22 16.10 -6.95
N THR A 395 34.64 17.21 -6.31
CA THR A 395 35.76 18.01 -6.83
C THR A 395 37.14 17.37 -6.64
N SER A 396 37.96 17.51 -7.68
CA SER A 396 39.27 16.87 -7.89
C SER A 396 40.44 17.46 -7.06
N SER A 397 40.17 18.14 -5.95
CA SER A 397 41.22 18.84 -5.17
C SER A 397 42.09 17.93 -4.27
N THR A 398 41.84 16.62 -4.22
CA THR A 398 42.74 15.62 -3.60
C THR A 398 43.65 14.91 -4.60
N ARG A 399 43.77 15.40 -5.85
CA ARG A 399 44.85 14.97 -6.75
C ARG A 399 46.14 15.73 -6.40
N ARG A 400 47.07 15.03 -5.75
CA ARG A 400 48.49 15.38 -5.46
C ARG A 400 48.76 16.15 -4.15
N ALA A 401 48.72 15.46 -3.02
CA ALA A 401 49.69 15.67 -1.94
C ALA A 401 49.66 14.48 -0.98
N SER A 402 50.84 13.96 -0.61
CA SER A 402 51.10 12.81 0.28
C SER A 402 50.82 11.42 -0.30
N GLY A 403 51.86 10.80 -0.85
CA GLY A 403 51.88 9.39 -1.24
C GLY A 403 51.83 8.48 -0.01
N ASP A 404 50.63 8.22 0.50
CA ASP A 404 50.37 7.22 1.53
C ASP A 404 49.07 6.46 1.19
N TRP A 405 49.21 5.27 0.60
CA TRP A 405 48.12 4.43 0.11
C TRP A 405 47.39 3.64 1.22
N THR A 406 47.42 4.09 2.47
CA THR A 406 46.80 3.38 3.61
C THR A 406 45.58 4.08 4.22
N ARG A 407 45.19 5.27 3.74
CA ARG A 407 44.01 5.97 4.27
C ARG A 407 42.82 5.89 3.32
N ARG A 408 41.73 5.33 3.84
CA ARG A 408 40.41 5.20 3.20
C ARG A 408 40.01 6.52 2.51
N PRO A 409 39.45 6.48 1.29
CA PRO A 409 38.82 7.65 0.72
C PRO A 409 37.65 8.05 1.63
N ARG A 410 37.73 9.24 2.21
CA ARG A 410 36.57 9.90 2.81
C ARG A 410 35.88 10.64 1.67
N CYS A 411 34.70 10.20 1.30
CA CYS A 411 33.75 11.04 0.57
C CYS A 411 33.34 12.25 1.42
#